data_AF-A0A416DUP3-F1
#
_entry.id   AF-A0A416DUP3-F1
#
_cell.length_a   1.000
_cell.length_b   1.000
_cell.length_c   1.000
_cell.angle_alpha   90.00
_cell.angle_beta   90.00
_cell.angle_gamma   90.00
#
_symmetry.space_group_name_H-M   'P 1'
#
loop_
_entity.id
_entity.type
_entity.pdbx_description
1 polymer ?
#
loop_
_entity_poly.entity_id
_entity_poly.type
_entity_poly.pdbx_seq_one_letter_code
_entity_poly.pdbx_strand_id
1 'polypeptide(L)'
;MDNKGLTITMIFLAESANYGEGIGNITTLKKMTRGNYEQYSYISRQAMRYSLVRQLKWDNTPVDGKSGVVQFAPSATIEDYPEIDLFGYMKTTSKEDGKGEKGGASTRSAVARLSNAIALEPYQSDLEFLTNMGMAKRAGLDNAIAQSEIQRSYYTYTVSIDLDCVGVDGEISISQEKKSDRVKTLLDGIEYLYRDIKGRRENMSPLFIIGGCYERKNPFFENQVKLDNNKLGVKRLAEIVAQSEDIKANTVVGVAADTFENDTEIREKLNADTIGKAFEQLKKEVDKYYGESN
;
A
#
# COMPACT_ATOMS: atom_id res chain seq x y z
N MET A 1 23.48 -12.47 -1.40
CA MET A 1 22.92 -11.13 -1.70
C MET A 1 22.88 -10.35 -0.41
N ASP A 2 23.19 -9.06 -0.47
CA ASP A 2 23.22 -8.20 0.72
C ASP A 2 21.82 -8.08 1.33
N ASN A 3 21.76 -8.02 2.66
CA ASN A 3 20.52 -7.92 3.42
C ASN A 3 19.96 -6.49 3.37
N LYS A 4 19.52 -6.04 2.19
CA LYS A 4 18.96 -4.70 1.98
C LYS A 4 17.43 -4.69 1.94
N GLY A 5 16.85 -3.57 2.33
CA GLY A 5 15.41 -3.32 2.26
C GLY A 5 15.10 -2.04 1.50
N LEU A 6 14.10 -2.08 0.63
CA LEU A 6 13.53 -0.89 0.01
C LEU A 6 12.35 -0.44 0.85
N THR A 7 12.42 0.75 1.45
CA THR A 7 11.32 1.31 2.23
C THR A 7 10.96 2.70 1.69
N ILE A 8 9.67 2.93 1.46
CA ILE A 8 9.14 4.21 0.97
C ILE A 8 7.89 4.60 1.76
N THR A 9 7.87 5.84 2.26
CA THR A 9 6.70 6.45 2.90
C THR A 9 6.17 7.54 1.99
N MET A 10 4.86 7.56 1.78
CA MET A 10 4.21 8.44 0.81
C MET A 10 3.04 9.20 1.44
N ILE A 11 2.67 10.29 0.77
CA ILE A 11 1.40 11.00 0.99
C ILE A 11 0.65 11.06 -0.33
N PHE A 12 -0.66 10.81 -0.31
CA PHE A 12 -1.57 11.07 -1.42
C PHE A 12 -2.85 11.71 -0.89
N LEU A 13 -3.62 12.35 -1.76
CA LEU A 13 -4.92 12.94 -1.43
C LEU A 13 -6.03 12.02 -1.95
N ALA A 14 -7.00 11.65 -1.11
CA ALA A 14 -8.13 10.83 -1.53
C ALA A 14 -9.41 11.17 -0.75
N GLU A 15 -10.55 10.70 -1.28
CA GLU A 15 -11.85 10.85 -0.65
C GLU A 15 -12.44 9.49 -0.28
N SER A 16 -12.75 9.30 1.00
CA SER A 16 -13.70 8.27 1.51
C SER A 16 -13.50 6.87 0.91
N ALA A 17 -12.25 6.39 0.86
CA ALA A 17 -11.85 5.27 0.00
C ALA A 17 -11.88 3.89 0.68
N ASN A 18 -12.32 3.80 1.94
CA ASN A 18 -12.53 2.51 2.61
C ASN A 18 -13.65 2.56 3.66
N TYR A 19 -14.72 1.80 3.39
CA TYR A 19 -15.84 1.63 4.31
C TYR A 19 -15.74 0.35 5.14
N GLY A 20 -16.29 0.40 6.34
CA GLY A 20 -16.53 -0.75 7.21
C GLY A 20 -17.93 -1.34 7.00
N GLU A 21 -18.35 -2.18 7.94
CA GLU A 21 -19.73 -2.64 8.01
C GLU A 21 -20.66 -1.48 8.38
N GLY A 22 -21.75 -1.32 7.63
CA GLY A 22 -22.75 -0.29 7.86
C GLY A 22 -23.75 -0.67 8.95
N ILE A 23 -24.44 0.31 9.51
CA ILE A 23 -25.58 0.10 10.42
C ILE A 23 -26.82 0.66 9.74
N GLY A 24 -27.78 -0.23 9.41
CA GLY A 24 -28.96 0.14 8.64
C GLY A 24 -28.57 0.75 7.27
N ASN A 25 -29.08 1.95 6.97
CA ASN A 25 -28.78 2.67 5.73
C ASN A 25 -27.57 3.61 5.84
N ILE A 26 -26.73 3.46 6.87
CA ILE A 26 -25.54 4.30 7.09
C ILE A 26 -24.30 3.47 6.75
N THR A 27 -23.51 3.92 5.76
CA THR A 27 -22.19 3.37 5.52
C THR A 27 -21.16 4.15 6.31
N THR A 28 -20.37 3.44 7.12
CA THR A 28 -19.33 4.05 7.96
C THR A 28 -17.95 3.89 7.33
N LEU A 29 -17.12 4.94 7.40
CA LEU A 29 -15.70 4.86 7.10
C LEU A 29 -15.00 4.01 8.16
N LYS A 30 -13.97 3.27 7.74
CA LYS A 30 -13.04 2.66 8.69
C LYS A 30 -12.22 3.77 9.36
N LYS A 31 -12.27 3.81 10.69
CA LYS A 31 -11.63 4.86 11.50
C LYS A 31 -10.87 4.24 12.67
N MET A 32 -9.87 4.96 13.18
CA MET A 32 -9.17 4.63 14.42
C MET A 32 -9.02 5.88 15.28
N THR A 33 -9.01 5.72 16.61
CA THR A 33 -8.75 6.82 17.55
C THR A 33 -7.25 6.89 17.85
N ARG A 34 -6.69 8.09 17.91
CA ARG A 34 -5.29 8.33 18.31
C ARG A 34 -5.22 8.97 19.70
N GLY A 35 -4.01 9.06 20.26
CA GLY A 35 -3.78 9.54 21.63
C GLY A 35 -4.19 11.00 21.90
N ASN A 36 -4.57 11.75 20.86
CA ASN A 36 -5.15 13.09 20.95
C ASN A 36 -6.69 13.09 21.00
N TYR A 37 -7.31 11.93 21.18
CA TYR A 37 -8.77 11.75 21.26
C TYR A 37 -9.53 12.05 19.95
N GLU A 38 -8.82 12.25 18.85
CA GLU A 38 -9.43 12.43 17.53
C GLU A 38 -9.53 11.09 16.77
N GLN A 39 -10.50 11.03 15.85
CA GLN A 39 -10.67 9.92 14.94
C GLN A 39 -10.03 10.22 13.59
N TYR A 40 -9.37 9.23 13.02
CA TYR A 40 -8.73 9.30 11.71
C TYR A 40 -9.25 8.16 10.86
N SER A 41 -9.76 8.48 9.67
CA SER A 41 -10.11 7.43 8.70
C SER A 41 -8.85 6.76 8.17
N TYR A 42 -9.00 5.52 7.70
CA TYR A 42 -7.90 4.79 7.08
C TYR A 42 -8.38 3.86 5.98
N ILE A 43 -7.50 3.68 5.00
CA ILE A 43 -7.63 2.68 3.95
C ILE A 43 -6.76 1.50 4.36
N SER A 44 -7.37 0.33 4.50
CA SER A 44 -6.66 -0.83 5.01
C SER A 44 -5.62 -1.32 4.01
N ARG A 45 -4.52 -1.87 4.51
CA ARG A 45 -3.49 -2.48 3.67
C ARG A 45 -4.04 -3.54 2.72
N GLN A 46 -5.09 -4.27 3.13
CA GLN A 46 -5.77 -5.25 2.27
C GLN A 46 -6.52 -4.58 1.12
N ALA A 47 -7.18 -3.44 1.39
CA ALA A 47 -7.85 -2.66 0.37
C ALA A 47 -6.84 -2.11 -0.65
N MET A 48 -5.72 -1.56 -0.20
CA MET A 48 -4.65 -1.07 -1.07
C MET A 48 -4.02 -2.21 -1.89
N ARG A 49 -3.69 -3.33 -1.25
CA ARG A 49 -3.19 -4.54 -1.93
C ARG A 49 -4.15 -5.01 -3.00
N TYR A 50 -5.45 -5.06 -2.71
CA TYR A 50 -6.46 -5.47 -3.68
C TYR A 50 -6.46 -4.56 -4.92
N SER A 51 -6.38 -3.24 -4.73
CA SER A 51 -6.26 -2.28 -5.84
C SER A 51 -4.98 -2.52 -6.66
N LEU A 52 -3.82 -2.65 -5.99
CA LEU A 52 -2.53 -2.88 -6.65
C LEU A 52 -2.52 -4.17 -7.47
N VAL A 53 -2.94 -5.29 -6.88
CA VAL A 53 -2.94 -6.60 -7.54
C VAL A 53 -3.80 -6.57 -8.80
N ARG A 54 -4.99 -5.96 -8.75
CA ARG A 54 -5.86 -5.81 -9.93
C ARG A 54 -5.27 -4.88 -10.98
N GLN A 55 -4.70 -3.75 -10.57
CA GLN A 55 -4.09 -2.78 -11.48
C GLN A 55 -2.91 -3.41 -12.24
N LEU A 56 -2.09 -4.21 -11.54
CA LEU A 56 -0.95 -4.93 -12.09
C LEU A 56 -1.33 -6.20 -12.84
N LYS A 57 -2.62 -6.58 -12.86
CA LYS A 57 -3.13 -7.83 -13.44
C LYS A 57 -2.46 -9.07 -12.84
N TRP A 58 -2.13 -9.00 -11.55
CA TRP A 58 -1.58 -10.10 -10.75
C TRP A 58 -2.69 -10.92 -10.06
N ASP A 59 -3.96 -10.59 -10.29
CA ASP A 59 -5.14 -11.30 -9.78
C ASP A 59 -5.45 -12.60 -10.55
N ASN A 60 -4.45 -13.16 -11.23
CA ASN A 60 -4.53 -14.39 -12.01
C ASN A 60 -3.96 -15.62 -11.28
N THR A 61 -3.49 -15.48 -10.05
CA THR A 61 -3.00 -16.62 -9.25
C THR A 61 -4.13 -17.60 -8.97
N PRO A 62 -4.01 -18.89 -9.34
CA PRO A 62 -5.06 -19.87 -9.13
C PRO A 62 -5.42 -20.03 -7.64
N VAL A 63 -6.71 -20.21 -7.37
CA VAL A 63 -7.25 -20.46 -6.03
C VAL A 63 -8.02 -21.78 -5.98
N ASP A 64 -8.10 -22.40 -4.80
CA ASP A 64 -8.86 -23.62 -4.52
C ASP A 64 -9.79 -23.40 -3.31
N GLY A 65 -10.99 -24.00 -3.35
CA GLY A 65 -12.02 -23.93 -2.30
C GLY A 65 -12.23 -25.24 -1.54
N LYS A 66 -11.42 -26.28 -1.81
CA LYS A 66 -11.59 -27.64 -1.25
C LYS A 66 -11.62 -27.74 0.29
N SER A 67 -11.13 -26.75 1.02
CA SER A 67 -11.05 -26.77 2.49
C SER A 67 -12.09 -25.89 3.20
N GLY A 68 -13.18 -25.51 2.52
CA GLY A 68 -14.22 -24.64 3.09
C GLY A 68 -13.83 -23.17 3.22
N VAL A 69 -12.58 -22.83 2.90
CA VAL A 69 -12.02 -21.49 2.78
C VAL A 69 -11.31 -21.40 1.44
N VAL A 70 -11.47 -20.29 0.73
CA VAL A 70 -10.76 -20.04 -0.53
C VAL A 70 -9.30 -19.68 -0.22
N GLN A 71 -8.35 -20.43 -0.78
CA GLN A 71 -6.91 -20.22 -0.63
C GLN A 71 -6.20 -20.32 -1.98
N PHE A 72 -4.93 -19.95 -2.06
CA PHE A 72 -4.14 -20.18 -3.27
C PHE A 72 -4.01 -21.67 -3.56
N ALA A 73 -4.11 -22.05 -4.84
CA ALA A 73 -3.99 -23.44 -5.25
C ALA A 73 -2.61 -23.99 -4.86
N PRO A 74 -2.50 -25.26 -4.44
CA PRO A 74 -1.22 -25.88 -4.11
C PRO A 74 -0.19 -25.76 -5.23
N SER A 75 -0.63 -25.86 -6.49
CA SER A 75 0.20 -25.77 -7.70
C SER A 75 0.73 -24.37 -8.03
N ALA A 76 0.19 -23.30 -7.47
CA ALA A 76 0.63 -21.95 -7.79
C ALA A 76 1.99 -21.65 -7.13
N THR A 77 3.07 -21.48 -7.87
CA THR A 77 4.41 -21.24 -7.28
C THR A 77 4.83 -19.77 -7.40
N ILE A 78 5.79 -19.36 -6.59
CA ILE A 78 6.38 -18.02 -6.70
C ILE A 78 7.17 -17.85 -8.02
N GLU A 79 7.49 -18.91 -8.75
CA GLU A 79 8.18 -18.80 -10.04
C GLU A 79 7.28 -18.14 -11.09
N ASP A 80 5.99 -18.51 -11.09
CA ASP A 80 5.01 -18.07 -12.07
C ASP A 80 4.22 -16.84 -11.61
N TYR A 81 3.98 -16.70 -10.30
CA TYR A 81 3.01 -15.74 -9.77
C TYR A 81 3.68 -14.69 -8.86
N PRO A 82 3.89 -13.45 -9.34
CA PRO A 82 4.43 -12.34 -8.54
C PRO A 82 3.58 -12.01 -7.31
N GLU A 83 2.25 -12.22 -7.37
CA GLU A 83 1.34 -11.93 -6.27
C GLU A 83 1.76 -12.63 -4.98
N ILE A 84 1.98 -13.95 -5.06
CA ILE A 84 2.32 -14.78 -3.89
C ILE A 84 3.81 -14.72 -3.56
N ASP A 85 4.65 -14.34 -4.51
CA ASP A 85 6.05 -14.02 -4.23
C ASP A 85 6.16 -12.81 -3.29
N LEU A 86 5.52 -11.70 -3.68
CA LEU A 86 5.64 -10.43 -2.96
C LEU A 86 4.73 -10.35 -1.74
N PHE A 87 3.47 -10.79 -1.85
CA PHE A 87 2.51 -10.64 -0.76
C PHE A 87 2.34 -11.89 0.13
N GLY A 88 3.10 -12.95 -0.16
CA GLY A 88 3.08 -14.18 0.59
C GLY A 88 1.80 -14.99 0.42
N TYR A 89 1.74 -16.13 1.08
CA TYR A 89 0.60 -17.05 1.03
C TYR A 89 0.51 -17.90 2.29
N MET A 90 -0.68 -18.47 2.49
CA MET A 90 -0.92 -19.60 3.38
C MET A 90 -1.70 -20.64 2.58
N LYS A 91 -1.16 -21.86 2.51
CA LYS A 91 -1.78 -22.99 1.84
C LYS A 91 -1.90 -24.13 2.82
N THR A 92 -3.13 -24.52 3.14
CA THR A 92 -3.39 -25.66 4.02
C THR A 92 -3.62 -26.91 3.20
N THR A 93 -3.01 -28.02 3.59
CA THR A 93 -3.37 -29.35 3.10
C THR A 93 -4.36 -29.96 4.09
N SER A 94 -5.62 -30.09 3.66
CA SER A 94 -6.64 -30.82 4.42
C SER A 94 -6.30 -32.31 4.44
N LYS A 95 -6.69 -33.00 5.53
CA LYS A 95 -6.66 -34.46 5.58
C LYS A 95 -7.53 -35.00 4.44
N GLU A 96 -7.03 -35.91 3.62
CA GLU A 96 -7.92 -36.78 2.85
C GLU A 96 -8.59 -37.74 3.84
N ASP A 97 -9.91 -37.82 3.85
CA ASP A 97 -10.65 -38.76 4.69
C ASP A 97 -10.17 -40.19 4.40
N GLY A 98 -9.54 -40.83 5.39
CA GLY A 98 -9.10 -42.23 5.32
C GLY A 98 -7.59 -42.46 5.12
N LYS A 99 -6.76 -41.43 4.88
CA LYS A 99 -5.30 -41.55 4.93
C LYS A 99 -4.78 -40.83 6.18
N GLY A 100 -4.10 -41.55 7.06
CA GLY A 100 -3.59 -41.06 8.36
C GLY A 100 -2.49 -39.99 8.29
N GLU A 101 -2.49 -39.14 7.27
CA GLU A 101 -1.54 -38.05 7.10
C GLU A 101 -1.85 -36.89 8.05
N LYS A 102 -0.81 -36.36 8.71
CA LYS A 102 -0.93 -35.15 9.52
C LYS A 102 -1.17 -33.97 8.57
N GLY A 103 -2.32 -33.30 8.71
CA GLY A 103 -2.58 -32.05 8.00
C GLY A 103 -1.45 -31.04 8.25
N GLY A 104 -1.12 -30.25 7.22
CA GLY A 104 -0.02 -29.29 7.25
C GLY A 104 -0.43 -27.92 6.71
N ALA A 105 0.40 -26.92 6.97
CA ALA A 105 0.28 -25.60 6.37
C ALA A 105 1.64 -25.19 5.80
N SER A 106 1.67 -24.83 4.52
CA SER A 106 2.80 -24.15 3.91
C SER A 106 2.54 -22.65 3.94
N THR A 107 3.47 -21.90 4.53
CA THR A 107 3.34 -20.47 4.72
C THR A 107 4.55 -19.73 4.20
N ARG A 108 4.31 -18.69 3.41
CA ARG A 108 5.31 -17.71 3.00
C ARG A 108 4.92 -16.35 3.57
N SER A 109 5.83 -15.76 4.34
CA SER A 109 5.64 -14.39 4.83
C SER A 109 5.65 -13.40 3.67
N ALA A 110 4.85 -12.34 3.77
CA ALA A 110 4.89 -11.25 2.80
C ALA A 110 6.29 -10.61 2.77
N VAL A 111 6.84 -10.48 1.56
CA VAL A 111 8.12 -9.84 1.26
C VAL A 111 7.94 -8.33 1.10
N ALA A 112 6.88 -7.93 0.39
CA ALA A 112 6.40 -6.57 0.28
C ALA A 112 5.25 -6.34 1.28
N ARG A 113 5.45 -5.43 2.21
CA ARG A 113 4.52 -5.11 3.30
C ARG A 113 3.98 -3.70 3.11
N LEU A 114 2.66 -3.55 3.21
CA LEU A 114 1.99 -2.26 3.24
C LEU A 114 1.49 -1.97 4.65
N SER A 115 1.75 -0.77 5.16
CA SER A 115 1.01 -0.21 6.29
C SER A 115 -0.43 0.08 5.87
N ASN A 116 -1.30 0.43 6.81
CA ASN A 116 -2.55 1.11 6.45
C ASN A 116 -2.21 2.51 5.92
N ALA A 117 -3.03 3.03 5.01
CA ALA A 117 -3.02 4.44 4.66
C ALA A 117 -3.91 5.19 5.65
N ILE A 118 -3.31 6.02 6.50
CA ILE A 118 -4.01 6.70 7.60
C ILE A 118 -4.13 8.18 7.26
N ALA A 119 -5.32 8.75 7.47
CA ALA A 119 -5.54 10.17 7.30
C ALA A 119 -4.58 10.99 8.18
N LEU A 120 -4.10 12.09 7.64
CA LEU A 120 -3.26 13.07 8.33
C LEU A 120 -4.10 14.16 8.99
N GLU A 121 -5.39 14.24 8.66
CA GLU A 121 -6.34 15.18 9.25
C GLU A 121 -7.47 14.44 9.99
N PRO A 122 -7.97 15.00 11.10
CA PRO A 122 -9.04 14.39 11.87
C PRO A 122 -10.35 14.37 11.12
N TYR A 123 -11.09 13.27 11.25
CA TYR A 123 -12.44 13.12 10.72
C TYR A 123 -13.43 14.05 11.43
N GLN A 124 -14.18 14.84 10.66
CA GLN A 124 -15.09 15.88 11.19
C GLN A 124 -16.57 15.47 11.22
N SER A 125 -16.89 14.19 11.02
CA SER A 125 -18.28 13.69 10.98
C SER A 125 -19.10 14.15 9.78
N ASP A 126 -18.45 14.41 8.64
CA ASP A 126 -19.13 14.79 7.40
C ASP A 126 -19.95 13.63 6.84
N LEU A 127 -21.15 13.95 6.33
CA LEU A 127 -22.10 12.98 5.78
C LEU A 127 -22.58 13.39 4.39
N GLU A 128 -22.61 12.42 3.48
CA GLU A 128 -23.31 12.49 2.20
C GLU A 128 -24.68 11.81 2.31
N PHE A 129 -25.72 12.47 1.82
CA PHE A 129 -27.07 11.91 1.71
C PHE A 129 -27.34 11.42 0.28
N LEU A 130 -27.66 10.14 0.17
CA LEU A 130 -27.99 9.45 -1.06
C LEU A 130 -29.50 9.14 -1.08
N THR A 131 -30.11 9.18 -2.26
CA THR A 131 -31.53 8.87 -2.44
C THR A 131 -31.77 8.02 -3.68
N ASN A 132 -32.70 7.06 -3.57
CA ASN A 132 -33.14 6.26 -4.71
C ASN A 132 -34.38 6.84 -5.43
N MET A 133 -34.74 8.10 -5.18
CA MET A 133 -35.97 8.74 -5.69
C MET A 133 -36.19 8.50 -7.20
N GLY A 134 -35.12 8.63 -8.00
CA GLY A 134 -35.20 8.43 -9.45
C GLY A 134 -35.62 7.02 -9.87
N MET A 135 -35.39 6.00 -9.04
CA MET A 135 -35.88 4.63 -9.24
C MET A 135 -37.27 4.45 -8.63
N ALA A 136 -37.48 4.91 -7.39
CA ALA A 136 -38.73 4.77 -6.66
C ALA A 136 -39.93 5.36 -7.43
N LYS A 137 -39.75 6.55 -8.03
CA LYS A 137 -40.77 7.23 -8.82
C LYS A 137 -41.23 6.42 -10.05
N ARG A 138 -40.36 5.60 -10.64
CA ARG A 138 -40.71 4.79 -11.84
C ARG A 138 -41.70 3.69 -11.50
N ALA A 139 -41.75 3.26 -10.25
CA ALA A 139 -42.63 2.20 -9.77
C ALA A 139 -43.74 2.73 -8.84
N GLY A 140 -43.85 4.05 -8.65
CA GLY A 140 -44.80 4.65 -7.71
C GLY A 140 -44.54 4.27 -6.24
N LEU A 141 -43.27 3.98 -5.89
CA LEU A 141 -42.86 3.56 -4.55
C LEU A 141 -42.33 4.74 -3.73
N ASP A 142 -42.29 4.56 -2.41
CA ASP A 142 -41.67 5.50 -1.48
C ASP A 142 -40.15 5.57 -1.64
N ASN A 143 -39.60 6.76 -1.43
CA ASN A 143 -38.17 7.04 -1.46
C ASN A 143 -37.47 6.50 -0.20
N ALA A 144 -36.29 5.92 -0.39
CA ALA A 144 -35.36 5.58 0.68
C ALA A 144 -34.12 6.49 0.64
N ILE A 145 -33.73 6.97 1.83
CA ILE A 145 -32.50 7.73 2.05
C ILE A 145 -31.43 6.79 2.61
N ALA A 146 -30.22 6.92 2.09
CA ALA A 146 -29.02 6.34 2.65
C ALA A 146 -28.01 7.43 2.98
N GLN A 147 -27.14 7.17 3.95
CA GLN A 147 -26.09 8.08 4.37
C GLN A 147 -24.73 7.40 4.21
N SER A 148 -23.74 8.16 3.79
CA SER A 148 -22.34 7.71 3.78
C SER A 148 -21.49 8.74 4.50
N GLU A 149 -20.70 8.29 5.46
CA GLU A 149 -19.63 9.12 6.01
C GLU A 149 -18.61 9.45 4.91
N ILE A 150 -18.20 10.71 4.85
CA ILE A 150 -17.23 11.17 3.86
C ILE A 150 -16.06 11.90 4.54
N GLN A 151 -14.88 11.79 3.95
CA GLN A 151 -13.71 12.56 4.32
C GLN A 151 -12.79 12.68 3.12
N ARG A 152 -12.44 13.90 2.76
CA ARG A 152 -11.29 14.18 1.89
C ARG A 152 -10.11 14.56 2.77
N SER A 153 -9.01 13.82 2.67
CA SER A 153 -7.82 14.07 3.48
C SER A 153 -6.57 13.59 2.77
N TYR A 154 -5.42 14.14 3.17
CA TYR A 154 -4.14 13.51 2.88
C TYR A 154 -3.99 12.22 3.68
N TYR A 155 -3.58 11.15 3.03
CA TYR A 155 -3.28 9.86 3.67
C TYR A 155 -1.80 9.57 3.58
N THR A 156 -1.22 9.04 4.65
CA THR A 156 0.15 8.52 4.64
C THR A 156 0.18 7.00 4.79
N TYR A 157 1.04 6.35 4.01
CA TYR A 157 1.33 4.93 4.13
C TYR A 157 2.78 4.62 3.78
N THR A 158 3.24 3.45 4.19
CA THR A 158 4.58 2.96 3.96
C THR A 158 4.55 1.61 3.27
N VAL A 159 5.46 1.42 2.32
CA VAL A 159 5.75 0.13 1.68
C VAL A 159 7.18 -0.26 2.05
N SER A 160 7.36 -1.50 2.52
CA SER A 160 8.66 -2.08 2.84
C SER A 160 8.85 -3.39 2.08
N ILE A 161 9.96 -3.55 1.38
CA ILE A 161 10.28 -4.71 0.56
C ILE A 161 11.62 -5.27 1.02
N ASP A 162 11.63 -6.52 1.45
CA ASP A 162 12.85 -7.25 1.80
C ASP A 162 13.48 -7.79 0.50
N LEU A 163 14.42 -7.04 -0.09
CA LEU A 163 14.90 -7.28 -1.47
C LEU A 163 15.59 -8.64 -1.64
N ASP A 164 16.27 -9.12 -0.61
CA ASP A 164 16.93 -10.44 -0.57
C ASP A 164 15.93 -11.61 -0.57
N CYS A 165 14.69 -11.39 -0.14
CA CYS A 165 13.65 -12.41 -0.03
C CYS A 165 12.79 -12.54 -1.30
N VAL A 166 12.85 -11.56 -2.21
CA VAL A 166 12.09 -11.56 -3.47
C VAL A 166 12.53 -12.73 -4.33
N GLY A 167 11.57 -13.53 -4.79
CA GLY A 167 11.81 -14.62 -5.72
C GLY A 167 12.55 -15.81 -5.12
N VAL A 168 12.62 -15.94 -3.79
CA VAL A 168 13.27 -17.05 -3.08
C VAL A 168 12.27 -17.72 -2.13
N ASP A 169 11.91 -19.00 -2.36
CA ASP A 169 10.98 -19.79 -1.54
C ASP A 169 11.45 -21.25 -1.44
N GLY A 170 12.11 -21.60 -0.33
CA GLY A 170 12.73 -22.92 -0.18
C GLY A 170 13.81 -23.16 -1.24
N GLU A 171 13.60 -24.16 -2.09
CA GLU A 171 14.51 -24.48 -3.21
C GLU A 171 14.25 -23.62 -4.46
N ILE A 172 13.12 -22.92 -4.52
CA ILE A 172 12.79 -22.06 -5.67
C ILE A 172 13.58 -20.75 -5.54
N SER A 173 14.38 -20.45 -6.56
CA SER A 173 15.01 -19.13 -6.73
C SER A 173 14.94 -18.70 -8.19
N ILE A 174 14.25 -17.59 -8.46
CA ILE A 174 14.16 -17.02 -9.82
C ILE A 174 15.42 -16.19 -10.16
N SER A 175 15.59 -15.84 -11.43
CA SER A 175 16.72 -15.01 -11.90
C SER A 175 16.69 -13.60 -11.29
N GLN A 176 17.87 -12.98 -11.16
CA GLN A 176 18.00 -11.60 -10.66
C GLN A 176 17.20 -10.60 -11.50
N GLU A 177 17.17 -10.80 -12.82
CA GLU A 177 16.37 -9.99 -13.74
C GLU A 177 14.87 -10.06 -13.40
N LYS A 178 14.32 -11.26 -13.16
CA LYS A 178 12.92 -11.42 -12.75
C LYS A 178 12.64 -10.80 -11.38
N LYS A 179 13.60 -10.87 -10.44
CA LYS A 179 13.46 -10.22 -9.13
C LYS A 179 13.39 -8.69 -9.27
N SER A 180 14.30 -8.11 -10.04
CA SER A 180 14.29 -6.67 -10.34
C SER A 180 12.98 -6.25 -11.01
N ASP A 181 12.57 -6.97 -12.06
CA ASP A 181 11.35 -6.68 -12.81
C ASP A 181 10.09 -6.67 -11.92
N ARG A 182 9.96 -7.63 -11.00
CA ARG A 182 8.84 -7.69 -10.03
C ARG A 182 8.79 -6.47 -9.12
N VAL A 183 9.94 -6.06 -8.58
CA VAL A 183 10.01 -4.90 -7.68
C VAL A 183 9.73 -3.60 -8.45
N LYS A 184 10.29 -3.44 -9.65
CA LYS A 184 10.02 -2.26 -10.50
C LYS A 184 8.56 -2.19 -10.94
N THR A 185 7.97 -3.31 -11.33
CA THR A 185 6.53 -3.39 -11.66
C THR A 185 5.66 -3.01 -10.47
N LEU A 186 6.03 -3.43 -9.25
CA LEU A 186 5.33 -2.99 -8.04
C LEU A 186 5.46 -1.47 -7.83
N LEU A 187 6.64 -0.89 -8.05
CA LEU A 187 6.86 0.55 -7.97
C LEU A 187 6.01 1.32 -9.01
N ASP A 188 5.91 0.83 -10.24
CA ASP A 188 5.04 1.41 -11.27
C ASP A 188 3.56 1.37 -10.85
N GLY A 189 3.14 0.27 -10.23
CA GLY A 189 1.79 0.13 -9.66
C GLY A 189 1.51 1.14 -8.54
N ILE A 190 2.51 1.43 -7.71
CA ILE A 190 2.42 2.39 -6.61
C ILE A 190 2.40 3.83 -7.13
N GLU A 191 3.23 4.17 -8.13
CA GLU A 191 3.33 5.52 -8.72
C GLU A 191 1.97 6.00 -9.27
N TYR A 192 1.22 5.10 -9.91
CA TYR A 192 -0.06 5.38 -10.54
C TYR A 192 -1.26 4.68 -9.87
N LEU A 193 -1.16 4.42 -8.57
CA LEU A 193 -2.19 3.67 -7.84
C LEU A 193 -3.56 4.38 -7.94
N TYR A 194 -4.60 3.62 -8.27
CA TYR A 194 -5.98 4.09 -8.17
C TYR A 194 -6.88 3.05 -7.50
N ARG A 195 -8.08 3.48 -7.10
CA ARG A 195 -9.09 2.60 -6.50
C ARG A 195 -10.48 2.89 -7.04
N ASP A 196 -11.10 1.86 -7.59
CA ASP A 196 -12.53 1.89 -7.91
C ASP A 196 -13.35 1.54 -6.65
N ILE A 197 -14.22 2.45 -6.22
CA ILE A 197 -15.07 2.28 -5.03
C ILE A 197 -16.39 3.04 -5.17
N LYS A 198 -17.50 2.41 -4.79
CA LYS A 198 -18.84 3.02 -4.80
C LYS A 198 -19.17 3.82 -6.08
N GLY A 199 -18.79 3.30 -7.24
CA GLY A 199 -19.10 3.90 -8.55
C GLY A 199 -18.18 5.04 -8.99
N ARG A 200 -17.11 5.35 -8.24
CA ARG A 200 -16.09 6.34 -8.61
C ARG A 200 -14.68 5.72 -8.62
N ARG A 201 -13.74 6.44 -9.22
CA ARG A 201 -12.31 6.12 -9.24
C ARG A 201 -11.54 7.18 -8.45
N GLU A 202 -10.90 6.75 -7.36
CA GLU A 202 -10.03 7.58 -6.54
C GLU A 202 -8.60 7.50 -7.06
N ASN A 203 -8.00 8.68 -7.31
CA ASN A 203 -6.58 8.79 -7.61
C ASN A 203 -5.78 8.70 -6.30
N MET A 204 -4.89 7.73 -6.20
CA MET A 204 -4.03 7.52 -5.02
C MET A 204 -2.55 7.71 -5.36
N SER A 205 -2.24 8.34 -6.50
CA SER A 205 -0.86 8.67 -6.87
C SER A 205 -0.18 9.54 -5.80
N PRO A 206 1.10 9.29 -5.49
CA PRO A 206 1.82 10.05 -4.49
C PRO A 206 1.95 11.54 -4.86
N LEU A 207 1.72 12.40 -3.87
CA LEU A 207 2.03 13.84 -3.89
C LEU A 207 3.33 14.15 -3.11
N PHE A 208 3.74 13.22 -2.25
CA PHE A 208 5.03 13.21 -1.58
C PHE A 208 5.53 11.78 -1.46
N ILE A 209 6.84 11.59 -1.57
CA ILE A 209 7.52 10.31 -1.31
C ILE A 209 8.86 10.59 -0.64
N ILE A 210 9.20 9.78 0.35
CA ILE A 210 10.52 9.73 0.99
C ILE A 210 10.91 8.29 1.25
N GLY A 211 12.11 7.89 0.86
CA GLY A 211 12.59 6.54 1.09
C GLY A 211 13.71 6.13 0.15
N GLY A 212 14.07 4.85 0.16
CA GLY A 212 15.24 4.35 -0.56
C GLY A 212 15.56 2.89 -0.25
N CYS A 213 16.66 2.42 -0.84
CA CYS A 213 17.25 1.11 -0.58
C CYS A 213 18.32 1.24 0.51
N TYR A 214 18.08 0.63 1.67
CA TYR A 214 18.94 0.76 2.84
C TYR A 214 19.55 -0.58 3.25
N GLU A 215 20.64 -0.54 4.02
CA GLU A 215 21.21 -1.73 4.67
C GLU A 215 20.28 -2.34 5.74
N ARG A 216 19.21 -1.61 6.11
CA ARG A 216 18.24 -2.00 7.13
C ARG A 216 16.85 -2.10 6.52
N LYS A 217 16.13 -3.15 6.90
CA LYS A 217 14.73 -3.40 6.48
C LYS A 217 13.68 -2.64 7.32
N ASN A 218 14.11 -1.74 8.19
CA ASN A 218 13.22 -1.03 9.11
C ASN A 218 12.58 0.18 8.40
N PRO A 219 11.24 0.31 8.33
CA PRO A 219 10.56 1.49 7.78
C PRO A 219 10.60 2.69 8.74
N PHE A 220 11.77 3.28 8.94
CA PHE A 220 11.96 4.32 9.97
C PHE A 220 11.26 5.67 9.66
N PHE A 221 10.78 5.90 8.44
CA PHE A 221 9.91 7.04 8.11
C PHE A 221 8.43 6.80 8.43
N GLU A 222 8.04 5.53 8.68
CA GLU A 222 6.68 5.20 9.09
C GLU A 222 6.34 5.93 10.41
N ASN A 223 5.14 6.52 10.48
CA ASN A 223 4.67 7.34 11.60
C ASN A 223 5.46 8.64 11.86
N GLN A 224 6.42 9.01 11.00
CA GLN A 224 7.19 10.26 11.14
C GLN A 224 6.62 11.40 10.28
N VAL A 225 5.87 11.06 9.23
CA VAL A 225 5.20 12.02 8.35
C VAL A 225 3.99 12.62 9.05
N LYS A 226 3.97 13.95 9.16
CA LYS A 226 2.89 14.74 9.76
C LYS A 226 2.62 15.97 8.91
N LEU A 227 1.36 16.39 8.89
CA LEU A 227 0.92 17.65 8.32
C LEU A 227 0.34 18.53 9.43
N ASP A 228 0.63 19.81 9.37
CA ASP A 228 -0.01 20.85 10.19
C ASP A 228 -0.36 22.02 9.28
N ASN A 229 -1.65 22.36 9.17
CA ASN A 229 -2.15 23.40 8.25
C ASN A 229 -1.56 23.30 6.84
N ASN A 230 -1.65 22.11 6.22
CA ASN A 230 -1.09 21.80 4.90
C ASN A 230 0.44 22.02 4.76
N LYS A 231 1.19 22.06 5.86
CA LYS A 231 2.66 22.09 5.88
C LYS A 231 3.22 20.75 6.32
N LEU A 232 4.17 20.24 5.56
CA LEU A 232 4.89 19.01 5.89
C LEU A 232 5.86 19.26 7.06
N GLY A 233 5.89 18.34 8.02
CA GLY A 233 6.85 18.34 9.13
C GLY A 233 8.30 18.04 8.71
N VAL A 234 8.92 18.92 7.94
CA VAL A 234 10.24 18.73 7.30
C VAL A 234 11.37 18.49 8.30
N LYS A 235 11.37 19.22 9.42
CA LYS A 235 12.44 19.13 10.43
C LYS A 235 12.71 17.68 10.87
N ARG A 236 11.66 16.93 11.19
CA ARG A 236 11.78 15.55 11.67
C ARG A 236 12.32 14.62 10.60
N LEU A 237 11.89 14.80 9.35
CA LEU A 237 12.37 14.00 8.23
C LEU A 237 13.85 14.28 7.94
N ALA A 238 14.27 15.55 7.99
CA ALA A 238 15.66 15.94 7.82
C ALA A 238 16.57 15.39 8.93
N GLU A 239 16.10 15.39 10.19
CA GLU A 239 16.81 14.75 11.30
C GLU A 239 17.05 13.27 11.04
N ILE A 240 16.04 12.55 10.54
CA ILE A 240 16.15 11.12 10.21
C ILE A 240 17.15 10.89 9.08
N VAL A 241 17.07 11.71 8.01
CA VAL A 241 18.01 11.62 6.88
C VAL A 241 19.45 11.79 7.34
N ALA A 242 19.69 12.66 8.32
CA ALA A 242 21.02 12.93 8.87
C ALA A 242 21.49 11.91 9.93
N GLN A 243 20.70 10.89 10.30
CA GLN A 243 21.07 9.94 11.37
C GLN A 243 22.22 9.01 10.99
N SER A 244 22.39 8.69 9.72
CA SER A 244 23.49 7.85 9.23
C SER A 244 23.86 8.19 7.79
N GLU A 245 25.09 7.85 7.41
CA GLU A 245 25.55 8.04 6.04
C GLU A 245 24.78 7.16 5.05
N ASP A 246 24.40 5.93 5.44
CA ASP A 246 23.54 5.03 4.65
C ASP A 246 22.19 5.69 4.34
N ILE A 247 21.51 6.24 5.34
CA ILE A 247 20.20 6.89 5.12
C ILE A 247 20.39 8.11 4.25
N LYS A 248 21.39 8.95 4.53
CA LYS A 248 21.64 10.19 3.80
C LYS A 248 21.95 9.93 2.32
N ALA A 249 22.79 8.95 2.03
CA ALA A 249 23.22 8.64 0.67
C ALA A 249 22.12 8.00 -0.17
N ASN A 250 21.25 7.19 0.45
CA ASN A 250 20.27 6.38 -0.26
C ASN A 250 18.84 6.95 -0.23
N THR A 251 18.57 8.01 0.54
CA THR A 251 17.23 8.61 0.60
C THR A 251 16.94 9.45 -0.63
N VAL A 252 15.85 9.10 -1.30
CA VAL A 252 15.24 9.81 -2.41
C VAL A 252 13.99 10.51 -1.90
N VAL A 253 13.79 11.77 -2.30
CA VAL A 253 12.62 12.56 -1.93
C VAL A 253 11.98 13.14 -3.18
N GLY A 254 10.68 12.97 -3.31
CA GLY A 254 9.87 13.51 -4.39
C GLY A 254 8.68 14.29 -3.85
N VAL A 255 8.34 15.41 -4.48
CA VAL A 255 7.19 16.23 -4.13
C VAL A 255 6.52 16.79 -5.39
N ALA A 256 5.20 16.66 -5.47
CA ALA A 256 4.40 17.28 -6.51
C ALA A 256 4.28 18.78 -6.25
N ALA A 257 4.51 19.59 -7.29
CA ALA A 257 4.45 21.05 -7.18
C ALA A 257 3.08 21.51 -6.66
N ASP A 258 3.08 22.61 -5.91
CA ASP A 258 1.88 23.26 -5.37
C ASP A 258 1.02 22.36 -4.45
N THR A 259 1.60 21.29 -3.88
CA THR A 259 0.89 20.39 -2.97
C THR A 259 0.80 20.95 -1.55
N PHE A 260 1.92 21.39 -1.00
CA PHE A 260 2.04 21.83 0.40
C PHE A 260 2.42 23.31 0.46
N GLU A 261 1.98 24.00 1.50
CA GLU A 261 2.29 25.43 1.67
C GLU A 261 3.79 25.70 1.86
N ASN A 262 4.56 24.71 2.31
CA ASN A 262 6.01 24.81 2.51
C ASN A 262 6.84 24.05 1.44
N ASP A 263 6.36 23.99 0.19
CA ASP A 263 7.07 23.32 -0.93
C ASP A 263 8.55 23.74 -1.05
N THR A 264 8.87 25.04 -0.93
CA THR A 264 10.26 25.53 -0.94
C THR A 264 11.11 24.91 0.17
N GLU A 265 10.58 24.83 1.40
CA GLU A 265 11.29 24.24 2.53
C GLU A 265 11.55 22.74 2.32
N ILE A 266 10.57 22.03 1.76
CA ILE A 266 10.68 20.60 1.42
C ILE A 266 11.83 20.40 0.42
N ARG A 267 11.86 21.18 -0.66
CA ARG A 267 12.88 21.08 -1.71
C ARG A 267 14.27 21.40 -1.18
N GLU A 268 14.42 22.48 -0.41
CA GLU A 268 15.72 22.92 0.08
C GLU A 268 16.30 22.00 1.16
N LYS A 269 15.49 21.59 2.15
CA LYS A 269 16.00 20.82 3.30
C LYS A 269 16.08 19.32 3.05
N LEU A 270 15.23 18.78 2.18
CA LEU A 270 15.21 17.35 1.88
C LEU A 270 15.78 17.01 0.50
N ASN A 271 16.26 18.02 -0.26
CA ASN A 271 16.72 17.87 -1.64
C ASN A 271 15.67 17.20 -2.55
N ALA A 272 14.41 17.58 -2.38
CA ALA A 272 13.29 16.93 -3.05
C ALA A 272 13.19 17.32 -4.54
N ASP A 273 13.02 16.33 -5.41
CA ASP A 273 12.75 16.51 -6.83
C ASP A 273 11.27 16.20 -7.15
N THR A 274 10.93 15.94 -8.42
CA THR A 274 9.58 15.52 -8.82
C THR A 274 9.31 14.06 -8.44
N ILE A 275 8.02 13.71 -8.30
CA ILE A 275 7.58 12.34 -8.01
C ILE A 275 8.12 11.34 -9.05
N GLY A 276 7.98 11.64 -10.34
CA GLY A 276 8.45 10.75 -11.41
C GLY A 276 9.96 10.47 -11.35
N LYS A 277 10.77 11.50 -11.07
CA LYS A 277 12.22 11.31 -10.90
C LYS A 277 12.56 10.51 -9.65
N ALA A 278 11.81 10.70 -8.57
CA ALA A 278 11.99 9.89 -7.36
C ALA A 278 11.75 8.40 -7.67
N PHE A 279 10.66 8.05 -8.38
CA PHE A 279 10.42 6.68 -8.82
C PHE A 279 11.46 6.15 -9.81
N GLU A 280 11.95 6.99 -10.73
CA GLU A 280 13.05 6.63 -11.63
C GLU A 280 14.32 6.26 -10.85
N GLN A 281 14.69 7.07 -9.85
CA GLN A 281 15.87 6.80 -9.02
C GLN A 281 15.69 5.54 -8.17
N LEU A 282 14.52 5.32 -7.57
CA LEU A 282 14.22 4.09 -6.83
C LEU A 282 14.34 2.84 -7.73
N LYS A 283 13.82 2.91 -8.96
CA LYS A 283 13.96 1.81 -9.95
C LYS A 283 15.42 1.55 -10.33
N LYS A 284 16.25 2.60 -10.45
CA LYS A 284 17.70 2.46 -10.69
C LYS A 284 18.41 1.77 -9.52
N GLU A 285 18.07 2.11 -8.28
CA GLU A 285 18.65 1.46 -7.10
C GLU A 285 18.25 -0.02 -7.01
N VAL A 286 17.02 -0.37 -7.43
CA VAL A 286 16.57 -1.77 -7.54
C VAL A 286 17.40 -2.52 -8.60
N ASP A 287 17.58 -1.94 -9.79
CA ASP A 287 18.40 -2.53 -10.84
C ASP A 287 19.85 -2.71 -10.40
N LYS A 288 20.41 -1.73 -9.70
CA LYS A 288 21.76 -1.80 -9.14
C LYS A 288 21.88 -2.96 -8.13
N TYR A 289 20.94 -3.09 -7.18
CA TYR A 289 20.98 -4.15 -6.18
C TYR A 289 20.98 -5.57 -6.80
N TYR A 290 20.11 -5.81 -7.77
CA TYR A 290 20.02 -7.11 -8.43
C TYR A 290 21.10 -7.31 -9.50
N GLY A 291 21.62 -6.25 -10.10
CA GLY A 291 22.71 -6.27 -11.08
C GLY A 291 24.10 -6.44 -10.46
N GLU A 292 24.34 -5.91 -9.26
CA GLU A 292 25.56 -6.13 -8.46
C GLU A 292 25.66 -7.58 -7.94
N SER A 293 24.55 -8.33 -7.97
CA SER A 293 24.45 -9.72 -7.48
C SER A 293 24.59 -10.77 -8.59
N ASN A 294 24.99 -10.39 -9.80
CA ASN A 294 25.28 -11.29 -10.93
C ASN A 294 26.75 -11.75 -10.94
#